data_AF-A0A3M1U4W7-F1
#
_entry.id   AF-A0A3M1U4W7-F1
#
_cell.length_a   1.000
_cell.length_b   1.000
_cell.length_c   1.000
_cell.angle_alpha   90.00
_cell.angle_beta   90.00
_cell.angle_gamma   90.00
#
_symmetry.space_group_name_H-M   'P 1'
#
loop_
_entity.id
_entity.type
_entity.pdbx_description
1 polymer ?
#
loop_
_entity_poly.entity_id
_entity_poly.type
_entity_poly.pdbx_seq_one_letter_code
_entity_poly.pdbx_strand_id
1 'polypeptide(L)'
;MRKTYGSASNTGALTARPITKCTKKSKPPLSRLISTISASIPASSARKRWWKFIWTKRNQRNMNIQQIQQIMRDKAFPDDAFAPRLIETHISWLILTDRYAFKIKKPQRFSFLDFSTLSLRRYYCRRELLLNARLAPDMYIRVLPVMQEGEQLSIGGKTGQVVDYALQMKRMDTRRQMDQMMERGEVQEQHLLALAEVLADFHANTRVLNPVLSLKNMRRDFNDIRQIIPFLQSFGQKSLKSIIERALSLSDQFLSEHFDLLERRIDEGFVRDGHGDLHTGNIFLYAPPVVFDCVEFNDELRQIDVLNDIAYLCMDLDAQGHSELASVFLQHYLSKFPAIGSHAEHQLFVYYKLYRANVRAKVLMLRAMGTGSYEEANACAMQAGKYIHLMQEYLEQFNHLHLVSL
;
A
#
# COMPACT_ATOMS: atom_id res chain seq x y z
N MET A 1 -75.19 -12.39 6.64
CA MET A 1 -75.77 -11.49 7.66
C MET A 1 -74.71 -10.43 7.98
N ARG A 2 -74.84 -9.22 7.41
CA ARG A 2 -75.26 -7.95 8.07
C ARG A 2 -74.22 -7.46 9.11
N LYS A 3 -73.73 -6.22 9.18
CA LYS A 3 -73.89 -4.87 8.56
C LYS A 3 -72.72 -4.02 9.13
N THR A 4 -71.87 -3.31 8.38
CA THR A 4 -71.92 -1.88 7.99
C THR A 4 -72.46 -0.83 8.97
N TYR A 5 -71.71 0.29 9.09
CA TYR A 5 -72.03 1.75 9.16
C TYR A 5 -70.95 2.44 10.03
N GLY A 6 -70.14 3.42 9.59
CA GLY A 6 -70.44 4.74 8.99
C GLY A 6 -70.67 5.76 10.13
N SER A 7 -70.19 7.01 10.20
CA SER A 7 -69.45 7.96 9.34
C SER A 7 -69.38 9.32 10.09
N ALA A 8 -68.58 10.27 9.59
CA ALA A 8 -68.63 11.75 9.78
C ALA A 8 -68.02 12.32 11.09
N SER A 9 -66.97 13.16 11.11
CA SER A 9 -66.62 14.44 10.44
C SER A 9 -67.26 15.70 11.07
N ASN A 10 -66.45 16.54 11.74
CA ASN A 10 -66.40 18.00 11.61
C ASN A 10 -65.31 18.60 12.53
N THR A 11 -64.23 19.18 11.98
CA THR A 11 -63.97 20.61 11.71
C THR A 11 -63.69 21.47 12.95
N GLY A 12 -62.44 21.96 13.01
CA GLY A 12 -62.00 23.04 13.90
C GLY A 12 -60.64 23.55 13.44
N ALA A 13 -60.64 24.46 12.47
CA ALA A 13 -59.46 25.12 11.94
C ALA A 13 -58.88 26.13 12.95
N LEU A 14 -57.56 26.09 13.20
CA LEU A 14 -56.82 27.21 13.78
C LEU A 14 -55.41 27.31 13.14
N THR A 15 -55.34 28.18 12.13
CA THR A 15 -54.27 29.16 11.85
C THR A 15 -52.80 28.74 11.87
N ALA A 16 -52.22 28.73 10.66
CA ALA A 16 -50.78 28.76 10.42
C ALA A 16 -50.18 30.16 10.67
N ARG A 17 -49.01 30.20 11.33
CA ARG A 17 -47.94 31.21 11.14
C ARG A 17 -46.56 30.57 11.40
N PRO A 18 -45.48 31.11 10.79
CA PRO A 18 -44.38 30.31 10.26
C PRO A 18 -43.17 30.23 11.19
N ILE A 19 -42.55 29.05 11.30
CA ILE A 19 -41.22 28.90 11.91
C ILE A 19 -40.17 28.86 10.80
N THR A 20 -39.60 30.04 10.59
CA THR A 20 -38.24 30.36 10.14
C THR A 20 -37.39 29.26 9.49
N LYS A 21 -37.01 29.54 8.23
CA LYS A 21 -35.91 28.93 7.48
C LYS A 21 -34.66 28.75 8.37
N CYS A 22 -34.36 27.52 8.76
CA CYS A 22 -33.02 27.18 9.24
C CYS A 22 -32.14 27.01 8.01
N THR A 23 -31.25 27.98 7.80
CA THR A 23 -30.32 28.03 6.69
C THR A 23 -29.42 26.80 6.70
N LYS A 24 -29.32 26.12 5.54
CA LYS A 24 -28.25 25.15 5.25
C LYS A 24 -26.92 25.86 5.51
N LYS A 25 -26.29 25.60 6.67
CA LYS A 25 -24.87 25.93 6.85
C LYS A 25 -24.09 25.02 5.92
N SER A 26 -23.65 25.58 4.80
CA SER A 26 -22.65 24.96 3.94
C SER A 26 -21.41 24.63 4.78
N LYS A 27 -21.02 23.35 4.78
CA LYS A 27 -19.74 22.94 5.36
C LYS A 27 -18.63 23.70 4.60
N PRO A 28 -17.64 24.30 5.30
CA PRO A 28 -16.61 25.06 4.63
C PRO A 28 -15.79 24.14 3.72
N PRO A 29 -15.29 24.64 2.57
CA PRO A 29 -14.39 23.87 1.72
C PRO A 29 -13.12 23.49 2.49
N LEU A 30 -12.62 22.27 2.27
CA LEU A 30 -11.46 21.66 2.97
C LEU A 30 -10.22 22.58 2.98
N SER A 31 -10.09 23.45 1.97
CA SER A 31 -9.06 24.49 1.86
C SER A 31 -9.01 25.45 3.05
N ARG A 32 -10.15 25.74 3.70
CA ARG A 32 -10.22 26.61 4.91
C ARG A 32 -9.86 25.88 6.22
N LEU A 33 -10.02 24.55 6.29
CA LEU A 33 -9.55 23.77 7.45
C LEU A 33 -8.02 23.65 7.43
N ILE A 34 -7.44 23.43 6.24
CA ILE A 34 -5.99 23.30 6.03
C ILE A 34 -5.26 24.62 6.34
N SER A 35 -5.84 25.77 5.98
CA SER A 35 -5.22 27.08 6.24
C SER A 35 -5.15 27.46 7.73
N THR A 36 -6.13 27.01 8.53
CA THR A 36 -6.26 27.41 9.94
C THR A 36 -5.31 26.62 10.86
N ILE A 37 -4.89 25.43 10.45
CA ILE A 37 -3.96 24.55 11.20
C ILE A 37 -2.49 25.00 11.02
N SER A 38 -2.17 25.76 9.97
CA SER A 38 -0.79 26.19 9.68
C SER A 38 -0.26 27.29 10.62
N ALA A 39 -1.09 27.90 11.48
CA ALA A 39 -0.75 29.14 12.18
C ALA A 39 -0.28 28.99 13.64
N SER A 40 -0.24 27.78 14.23
CA SER A 40 -0.10 27.64 15.69
C SER A 40 0.93 26.60 16.18
N ILE A 41 1.97 26.28 15.39
CA ILE A 41 3.00 25.31 15.82
C ILE A 41 4.43 25.89 15.69
N PRO A 42 5.21 26.02 16.78
CA PRO A 42 6.53 26.67 16.78
C PRO A 42 7.55 25.98 15.86
N ALA A 43 8.36 26.78 15.17
CA ALA A 43 9.26 26.34 14.12
C ALA A 43 10.56 25.71 14.67
N SER A 44 10.84 24.46 14.29
CA SER A 44 12.19 23.88 14.35
C SER A 44 12.65 23.46 12.94
N SER A 45 13.92 23.67 12.67
CA SER A 45 14.59 23.72 11.36
C SER A 45 14.57 22.42 10.53
N ALA A 46 14.01 21.32 11.05
CA ALA A 46 13.79 20.07 10.32
C ALA A 46 12.54 20.10 9.41
N ARG A 47 11.64 21.09 9.57
CA ARG A 47 10.38 21.21 8.81
C ARG A 47 10.54 21.45 7.30
N LYS A 48 11.71 21.85 6.81
CA LYS A 48 11.87 22.26 5.40
C LYS A 48 12.26 21.13 4.44
N ARG A 49 12.69 19.96 4.92
CA ARG A 49 13.21 18.89 4.03
C ARG A 49 12.17 17.85 3.58
N TRP A 50 11.08 17.66 4.31
CA TRP A 50 9.97 16.78 3.88
C TRP A 50 8.83 17.51 3.17
N TRP A 51 8.63 18.81 3.45
CA TRP A 51 7.42 19.53 3.05
C TRP A 51 7.64 20.73 2.12
N LYS A 52 8.88 21.01 1.68
CA LYS A 52 9.18 22.17 0.82
C LYS A 52 9.92 21.79 -0.47
N PHE A 53 9.34 20.92 -1.30
CA PHE A 53 9.71 20.82 -2.72
C PHE A 53 8.53 20.30 -3.57
N ILE A 54 7.34 20.85 -3.31
CA ILE A 54 6.20 20.73 -4.23
C ILE A 54 6.39 21.85 -5.27
N TRP A 55 6.54 21.43 -6.53
CA TRP A 55 6.78 22.23 -7.73
C TRP A 55 8.16 22.88 -7.86
N THR A 56 9.03 22.24 -8.64
CA THR A 56 9.99 22.95 -9.49
C THR A 56 9.67 22.65 -10.95
N LYS A 57 9.31 23.70 -11.69
CA LYS A 57 9.19 23.69 -13.14
C LYS A 57 10.56 23.39 -13.76
N ARG A 58 10.62 22.40 -14.64
CA ARG A 58 11.57 22.37 -15.76
C ARG A 58 10.90 21.76 -16.99
N ASN A 59 11.05 22.45 -18.11
CA ASN A 59 10.42 22.20 -19.42
C ASN A 59 10.87 20.86 -20.03
N GLN A 60 10.24 19.76 -19.63
CA GLN A 60 9.96 18.63 -20.49
C GLN A 60 8.45 18.44 -20.48
N ARG A 61 7.81 18.38 -21.65
CA ARG A 61 6.39 18.01 -21.75
C ARG A 61 6.27 16.56 -21.29
N ASN A 62 6.09 16.36 -19.99
CA ASN A 62 5.82 15.04 -19.44
C ASN A 62 4.45 14.55 -19.90
N MET A 63 4.30 13.23 -20.04
CA MET A 63 3.01 12.66 -20.36
C MET A 63 1.95 13.00 -19.30
N ASN A 64 0.72 13.20 -19.76
CA ASN A 64 -0.45 13.47 -18.93
C ASN A 64 -1.57 12.45 -19.19
N ILE A 65 -2.64 12.54 -18.39
CA ILE A 65 -3.78 11.62 -18.49
C ILE A 65 -4.48 11.70 -19.85
N GLN A 66 -4.56 12.87 -20.49
CA GLN A 66 -5.21 13.03 -21.81
C GLN A 66 -4.44 12.26 -22.89
N GLN A 67 -3.12 12.26 -22.83
CA GLN A 67 -2.25 11.49 -23.74
C GLN A 67 -2.38 9.98 -23.53
N ILE A 68 -2.52 9.52 -22.28
CA ILE A 68 -2.82 8.11 -21.97
C ILE A 68 -4.18 7.70 -22.55
N GLN A 69 -5.20 8.55 -22.36
CA GLN A 69 -6.54 8.32 -22.92
C GLN A 69 -6.53 8.33 -24.45
N GLN A 70 -5.68 9.13 -25.08
CA GLN A 70 -5.49 9.10 -26.53
C GLN A 70 -4.93 7.75 -26.99
N ILE A 71 -3.82 7.29 -26.41
CA ILE A 71 -3.24 5.96 -26.70
C ILE A 71 -4.31 4.86 -26.58
N MET A 72 -5.17 4.94 -25.57
CA MET A 72 -6.26 3.98 -25.37
C MET A 72 -7.36 4.06 -26.42
N ARG A 73 -7.83 5.26 -26.77
CA ARG A 73 -8.85 5.47 -27.80
C ARG A 73 -8.37 5.00 -29.17
N ASP A 74 -7.12 5.31 -29.49
CA ASP A 74 -6.49 4.98 -30.76
C ASP A 74 -6.03 3.51 -30.80
N LYS A 75 -6.11 2.79 -29.68
CA LYS A 75 -5.62 1.41 -29.49
C LYS A 75 -4.17 1.25 -29.93
N ALA A 76 -3.35 2.27 -29.68
CA ALA A 76 -1.99 2.38 -30.19
C ALA A 76 -0.99 1.68 -29.27
N PHE A 77 -1.12 0.36 -29.12
CA PHE A 77 -0.25 -0.49 -28.31
C PHE A 77 -0.19 -1.91 -28.92
N PRO A 78 0.81 -2.75 -28.57
CA PRO A 78 0.97 -4.07 -29.20
C PRO A 78 0.00 -5.11 -28.61
N ASP A 79 -1.30 -4.87 -28.78
CA ASP A 79 -2.39 -5.82 -28.50
C ASP A 79 -3.63 -5.45 -29.32
N ASP A 80 -4.38 -6.44 -29.80
CA ASP A 80 -5.59 -6.25 -30.61
C ASP A 80 -6.84 -6.08 -29.72
N ALA A 81 -6.71 -5.30 -28.65
CA ALA A 81 -7.70 -5.23 -27.59
C ALA A 81 -9.03 -4.60 -28.04
N PHE A 82 -10.16 -5.20 -27.66
CA PHE A 82 -11.46 -4.64 -28.02
C PHE A 82 -11.85 -3.43 -27.15
N ALA A 83 -11.63 -3.52 -25.83
CA ALA A 83 -12.04 -2.51 -24.85
C ALA A 83 -10.99 -2.33 -23.74
N PRO A 84 -9.91 -1.55 -23.98
CA PRO A 84 -8.88 -1.33 -22.96
C PRO A 84 -9.45 -0.55 -21.76
N ARG A 85 -9.04 -0.93 -20.54
CA ARG A 85 -9.43 -0.25 -19.29
C ARG A 85 -8.25 0.49 -18.68
N LEU A 86 -8.48 1.71 -18.22
CA LEU A 86 -7.48 2.48 -17.47
C LEU A 86 -7.65 2.25 -15.98
N ILE A 87 -6.58 1.86 -15.31
CA ILE A 87 -6.44 1.99 -13.86
C ILE A 87 -5.41 3.07 -13.59
N GLU A 88 -5.75 4.00 -12.69
CA GLU A 88 -4.82 5.01 -12.22
C GLU A 88 -4.44 4.71 -10.77
N THR A 89 -3.14 4.55 -10.50
CA THR A 89 -2.60 4.45 -9.14
C THR A 89 -2.05 5.81 -8.73
N HIS A 90 -1.52 5.92 -7.50
CA HIS A 90 -0.90 7.16 -7.04
C HIS A 90 0.27 7.59 -7.95
N ILE A 91 1.06 6.64 -8.45
CA ILE A 91 2.35 6.87 -9.13
C ILE A 91 2.44 6.30 -10.55
N SER A 92 1.37 5.69 -11.08
CA SER A 92 1.37 5.08 -12.41
C SER A 92 -0.02 5.08 -13.06
N TRP A 93 -0.03 4.94 -14.38
CA TRP A 93 -1.20 4.56 -15.17
C TRP A 93 -1.02 3.14 -15.68
N LEU A 94 -2.08 2.35 -15.65
CA LEU A 94 -2.12 0.96 -16.11
C LEU A 94 -3.20 0.84 -17.19
N ILE A 95 -2.78 0.61 -18.42
CA ILE A 95 -3.70 0.25 -19.51
C ILE A 95 -3.82 -1.27 -19.49
N LEU A 96 -5.02 -1.77 -19.17
CA LEU A 96 -5.34 -3.18 -19.18
C LEU A 96 -6.01 -3.53 -20.51
N THR A 97 -5.44 -4.49 -21.20
CA THR A 97 -5.99 -5.06 -22.42
C THR A 97 -6.41 -6.51 -22.17
N ASP A 98 -6.82 -7.22 -23.22
CA ASP A 98 -7.26 -8.60 -23.13
C ASP A 98 -6.08 -9.53 -22.77
N ARG A 99 -4.89 -9.28 -23.32
CA ARG A 99 -3.70 -10.13 -23.13
C ARG A 99 -2.62 -9.51 -22.26
N TYR A 100 -2.56 -8.18 -22.21
CA TYR A 100 -1.46 -7.46 -21.57
C TYR A 100 -1.93 -6.40 -20.58
N ALA A 101 -0.98 -5.92 -19.78
CA ALA A 101 -1.07 -4.69 -19.04
C ALA A 101 0.14 -3.82 -19.39
N PHE A 102 -0.07 -2.53 -19.58
CA PHE A 102 0.99 -1.55 -19.83
C PHE A 102 1.04 -0.55 -18.67
N LYS A 103 2.09 -0.64 -17.86
CA LYS A 103 2.31 0.27 -16.72
C LYS A 103 3.23 1.42 -17.15
N ILE A 104 2.73 2.65 -17.06
CA ILE A 104 3.45 3.88 -17.37
C ILE A 104 3.59 4.70 -16.08
N LYS A 105 4.81 5.07 -15.72
CA LYS A 105 5.09 5.80 -14.48
C LYS A 105 4.70 7.27 -14.62
N LYS A 106 4.04 7.83 -13.61
CA LYS A 106 3.70 9.25 -13.60
C LYS A 106 4.95 10.10 -13.39
N PRO A 107 5.03 11.31 -13.95
CA PRO A 107 6.17 12.21 -13.80
C PRO A 107 6.18 12.90 -12.42
N GLN A 108 6.24 12.13 -11.35
CA GLN A 108 6.13 12.59 -9.97
C GLN A 108 7.46 12.50 -9.22
N ARG A 109 7.61 13.32 -8.17
CA ARG A 109 8.74 13.26 -7.25
C ARG A 109 8.23 13.39 -5.82
N PHE A 110 8.57 12.42 -4.99
CA PHE A 110 8.34 12.35 -3.56
C PHE A 110 9.69 12.23 -2.82
N SER A 111 9.66 12.26 -1.49
CA SER A 111 10.88 12.09 -0.67
C SER A 111 11.53 10.71 -0.83
N PHE A 112 10.75 9.70 -1.21
CA PHE A 112 11.17 8.29 -1.35
C PHE A 112 11.16 7.80 -2.80
N LEU A 113 10.78 8.64 -3.78
CA LEU A 113 10.56 8.23 -5.16
C LEU A 113 10.85 9.39 -6.12
N ASP A 114 11.58 9.16 -7.21
CA ASP A 114 11.78 10.18 -8.24
C ASP A 114 11.58 9.61 -9.66
N PHE A 115 10.43 9.94 -10.25
CA PHE A 115 10.06 9.66 -11.63
C PHE A 115 10.00 10.94 -12.48
N SER A 116 10.60 12.04 -12.03
CA SER A 116 10.44 13.37 -12.62
C SER A 116 11.00 13.49 -14.04
N THR A 117 11.99 12.69 -14.41
CA THR A 117 12.65 12.73 -15.71
C THR A 117 12.39 11.45 -16.52
N LEU A 118 12.41 11.59 -17.85
CA LEU A 118 12.26 10.46 -18.77
C LEU A 118 13.30 9.34 -18.53
N SER A 119 14.55 9.71 -18.24
CA SER A 119 15.62 8.75 -17.95
C SER A 119 15.37 7.97 -16.66
N LEU A 120 14.85 8.63 -15.61
CA LEU A 120 14.48 7.96 -14.36
C LEU A 120 13.30 7.00 -14.58
N ARG A 121 12.28 7.40 -15.35
CA ARG A 121 11.16 6.51 -15.67
C ARG A 121 11.60 5.27 -16.46
N ARG A 122 12.51 5.44 -17.44
CA ARG A 122 13.16 4.31 -18.14
C ARG A 122 13.87 3.37 -17.17
N TYR A 123 14.68 3.94 -16.29
CA TYR A 123 15.47 3.20 -15.30
C TYR A 123 14.56 2.38 -14.38
N TYR A 124 13.52 3.00 -13.80
CA TYR A 124 12.63 2.29 -12.89
C TYR A 124 11.72 1.28 -13.59
N CYS A 125 11.32 1.50 -14.85
CA CYS A 125 10.61 0.44 -15.61
C CYS A 125 11.50 -0.81 -15.79
N ARG A 126 12.80 -0.61 -16.06
CA ARG A 126 13.75 -1.72 -16.17
C ARG A 126 14.02 -2.39 -14.84
N ARG A 127 14.15 -1.61 -13.77
CA ARG A 127 14.28 -2.17 -12.41
C ARG A 127 13.08 -3.01 -12.03
N GLU A 128 11.87 -2.51 -12.27
CA GLU A 128 10.65 -3.24 -11.95
C GLU A 128 10.59 -4.57 -12.71
N LEU A 129 10.91 -4.57 -14.01
CA LEU A 129 11.05 -5.79 -14.83
C LEU A 129 12.03 -6.78 -14.19
N LEU A 130 13.26 -6.33 -13.89
CA LEU A 130 14.32 -7.20 -13.36
C LEU A 130 13.98 -7.76 -11.97
N LEU A 131 13.47 -6.91 -11.07
CA LEU A 131 13.21 -7.30 -9.69
C LEU A 131 12.00 -8.23 -9.57
N ASN A 132 10.94 -7.98 -10.35
CA ASN A 132 9.75 -8.81 -10.29
C ASN A 132 9.86 -10.11 -11.09
N ALA A 133 10.73 -10.18 -12.10
CA ALA A 133 11.00 -11.44 -12.82
C ALA A 133 11.53 -12.56 -11.90
N ARG A 134 12.04 -12.22 -10.70
CA ARG A 134 12.49 -13.19 -9.68
C ARG A 134 11.35 -14.05 -9.11
N LEU A 135 10.13 -13.51 -9.05
CA LEU A 135 8.95 -14.15 -8.47
C LEU A 135 7.76 -14.26 -9.45
N ALA A 136 7.85 -13.58 -10.60
CA ALA A 136 6.84 -13.56 -11.64
C ALA A 136 7.46 -13.48 -13.05
N PRO A 137 8.36 -14.41 -13.44
CA PRO A 137 9.12 -14.32 -14.69
C PRO A 137 8.22 -14.24 -15.94
N ASP A 138 7.10 -14.96 -15.96
CA ASP A 138 6.18 -14.98 -17.11
C ASP A 138 5.21 -13.77 -17.15
N MET A 139 5.11 -13.02 -16.04
CA MET A 139 4.25 -11.85 -15.96
C MET A 139 4.91 -10.61 -16.53
N TYR A 140 6.22 -10.45 -16.37
CA TYR A 140 6.95 -9.25 -16.78
C TYR A 140 7.70 -9.49 -18.09
N ILE A 141 7.28 -8.84 -19.18
CA ILE A 141 7.71 -9.19 -20.54
C ILE A 141 8.88 -8.31 -21.00
N ARG A 142 8.68 -6.98 -21.05
CA ARG A 142 9.69 -6.03 -21.56
C ARG A 142 9.31 -4.58 -21.27
N VAL A 143 10.29 -3.68 -21.43
CA VAL A 143 10.06 -2.24 -21.44
C VAL A 143 9.97 -1.74 -22.89
N LEU A 144 8.89 -1.06 -23.24
CA LEU A 144 8.63 -0.47 -24.54
C LEU A 144 8.73 1.06 -24.47
N PRO A 145 9.21 1.73 -25.54
CA PRO A 145 9.10 3.18 -25.63
C PRO A 145 7.65 3.59 -25.86
N VAL A 146 7.27 4.75 -25.34
CA VAL A 146 6.09 5.49 -25.79
C VAL A 146 6.57 6.56 -26.75
N MET A 147 6.14 6.47 -28.00
CA MET A 147 6.61 7.27 -29.12
C MET A 147 5.56 8.33 -29.49
N GLN A 148 6.02 9.50 -29.90
CA GLN A 148 5.21 10.57 -30.47
C GLN A 148 5.69 10.91 -31.89
N GLU A 149 4.78 10.80 -32.87
CA GLU A 149 4.99 11.21 -34.26
C GLU A 149 3.90 12.23 -34.64
N GLY A 150 4.28 13.51 -34.71
CA GLY A 150 3.30 14.60 -34.79
C GLY A 150 2.36 14.61 -33.58
N GLU A 151 1.06 14.45 -33.81
CA GLU A 151 0.04 14.35 -32.76
C GLU A 151 -0.27 12.90 -32.34
N GLN A 152 0.26 11.91 -33.06
CA GLN A 152 0.00 10.50 -32.78
C GLN A 152 0.92 9.98 -31.68
N LEU A 153 0.35 9.17 -30.78
CA LEU A 153 1.07 8.53 -29.68
C LEU A 153 0.91 7.02 -29.76
N SER A 154 1.98 6.27 -29.52
CA SER A 154 1.92 4.80 -29.52
C SER A 154 2.89 4.18 -28.51
N ILE A 155 2.51 3.04 -27.95
CA ILE A 155 3.39 2.18 -27.15
C ILE A 155 4.04 1.18 -28.10
N GLY A 156 5.37 1.10 -28.09
CA GLY A 156 6.13 0.20 -28.96
C GLY A 156 6.21 0.63 -30.42
N GLY A 157 5.88 1.89 -30.74
CA GLY A 157 6.05 2.47 -32.08
C GLY A 157 7.51 2.43 -32.56
N LYS A 158 7.72 2.46 -33.88
CA LYS A 158 9.04 2.38 -34.52
C LYS A 158 9.61 3.73 -34.94
N THR A 159 8.77 4.76 -35.04
CA THR A 159 9.07 6.10 -35.55
C THR A 159 8.69 7.18 -34.54
N GLY A 160 9.27 8.37 -34.67
CA GLY A 160 8.99 9.52 -33.80
C GLY A 160 9.95 9.70 -32.62
N GLN A 161 9.59 10.60 -31.70
CA GLN A 161 10.35 10.92 -30.48
C GLN A 161 9.86 10.07 -29.31
N VAL A 162 10.79 9.53 -28.50
CA VAL A 162 10.43 8.89 -27.22
C VAL A 162 9.97 9.96 -26.23
N VAL A 163 8.73 9.84 -25.75
CA VAL A 163 8.13 10.74 -24.76
C VAL A 163 7.93 10.08 -23.39
N ASP A 164 7.85 8.74 -23.35
CA ASP A 164 7.86 7.96 -22.10
C ASP A 164 8.27 6.51 -22.32
N TYR A 165 8.12 5.68 -21.28
CA TYR A 165 8.29 4.23 -21.35
C TYR A 165 7.10 3.51 -20.69
N ALA A 166 6.73 2.36 -21.24
CA ALA A 166 5.73 1.47 -20.70
C ALA A 166 6.36 0.12 -20.36
N LEU A 167 6.10 -0.40 -19.17
CA LEU A 167 6.38 -1.78 -18.81
C LEU A 167 5.24 -2.65 -19.31
N GLN A 168 5.53 -3.54 -20.27
CA GLN A 168 4.58 -4.52 -20.79
C GLN A 168 4.60 -5.76 -19.89
N MET A 169 3.41 -6.15 -19.44
CA MET A 169 3.18 -7.28 -18.54
C MET A 169 2.07 -8.16 -19.13
N LYS A 170 2.07 -9.45 -18.82
CA LYS A 170 0.94 -10.36 -19.11
C LYS A 170 -0.26 -9.94 -18.24
N ARG A 171 -1.45 -9.92 -18.84
CA ARG A 171 -2.69 -9.69 -18.08
C ARG A 171 -2.99 -10.93 -17.25
N MET A 172 -3.00 -10.77 -15.93
CA MET A 172 -3.42 -11.81 -15.00
C MET A 172 -4.93 -11.68 -14.71
N ASP A 173 -5.60 -12.81 -14.52
CA ASP A 173 -7.00 -12.85 -14.08
C ASP A 173 -7.12 -12.32 -12.64
N THR A 174 -7.74 -11.16 -12.47
CA THR A 174 -7.94 -10.52 -11.16
C THR A 174 -8.84 -11.33 -10.23
N ARG A 175 -9.62 -12.29 -10.75
CA ARG A 175 -10.36 -13.22 -9.90
C ARG A 175 -9.42 -14.16 -9.14
N ARG A 176 -8.20 -14.38 -9.61
CA ARG A 176 -7.18 -15.21 -8.94
C ARG A 176 -6.30 -14.40 -7.98
N GLN A 177 -6.51 -13.08 -7.87
CA GLN A 177 -5.77 -12.24 -6.93
C GLN A 177 -6.19 -12.61 -5.50
N MET A 178 -5.23 -12.77 -4.60
CA MET A 178 -5.46 -13.41 -3.31
C MET A 178 -6.44 -12.62 -2.43
N ASP A 179 -6.35 -11.29 -2.41
CA ASP A 179 -7.32 -10.42 -1.73
C ASP A 179 -8.75 -10.60 -2.25
N GLN A 180 -8.91 -10.66 -3.58
CA GLN A 180 -10.20 -10.90 -4.22
C GLN A 180 -10.75 -12.30 -3.92
N MET A 181 -9.89 -13.32 -3.87
CA MET A 181 -10.27 -14.67 -3.47
C MET A 181 -10.66 -14.74 -1.98
N MET A 182 -10.02 -13.96 -1.11
CA MET A 182 -10.40 -13.88 0.31
C MET A 182 -11.78 -13.30 0.49
N GLU A 183 -12.12 -12.22 -0.22
CA GLU A 183 -13.46 -11.62 -0.18
C GLU A 183 -14.57 -12.63 -0.55
N ARG A 184 -14.23 -13.66 -1.34
CA ARG A 184 -15.15 -14.74 -1.74
C ARG A 184 -15.02 -16.02 -0.92
N GLY A 185 -14.11 -16.09 0.05
CA GLY A 185 -13.84 -17.30 0.84
C GLY A 185 -13.24 -18.45 0.02
N GLU A 186 -12.51 -18.14 -1.06
CA GLU A 186 -11.96 -19.12 -2.00
C GLU A 186 -10.48 -19.48 -1.71
N VAL A 187 -9.84 -18.78 -0.77
CA VAL A 187 -8.48 -19.12 -0.32
C VAL A 187 -8.53 -20.36 0.55
N GLN A 188 -7.56 -21.26 0.35
CA GLN A 188 -7.50 -22.59 0.96
C GLN A 188 -6.07 -22.82 1.42
N GLU A 189 -5.88 -23.69 2.41
CA GLU A 189 -4.54 -24.00 2.97
C GLU A 189 -3.52 -24.37 1.89
N GLN A 190 -3.90 -25.19 0.91
CA GLN A 190 -3.01 -25.59 -0.18
C GLN A 190 -2.41 -24.41 -0.97
N HIS A 191 -3.15 -23.30 -1.06
CA HIS A 191 -2.64 -22.08 -1.70
C HIS A 191 -1.51 -21.44 -0.87
N LEU A 192 -1.65 -21.45 0.47
CA LEU A 192 -0.65 -20.92 1.40
C LEU A 192 0.58 -21.82 1.48
N LEU A 193 0.39 -23.14 1.42
CA LEU A 193 1.51 -24.09 1.36
C LEU A 193 2.36 -23.85 0.10
N ALA A 194 1.74 -23.79 -1.08
CA ALA A 194 2.44 -23.52 -2.33
C ALA A 194 3.13 -22.13 -2.34
N LEU A 195 2.49 -21.12 -1.75
CA LEU A 195 3.08 -19.79 -1.63
C LEU A 195 4.29 -19.78 -0.66
N ALA A 196 4.20 -20.51 0.44
CA ALA A 196 5.30 -20.67 1.39
C ALA A 196 6.51 -21.37 0.75
N GLU A 197 6.31 -22.37 -0.11
CA GLU A 197 7.39 -23.00 -0.88
C GLU A 197 8.09 -21.98 -1.81
N VAL A 198 7.31 -21.26 -2.64
CA VAL A 198 7.86 -20.23 -3.55
C VAL A 198 8.66 -19.16 -2.80
N LEU A 199 8.15 -18.68 -1.66
CA LEU A 199 8.81 -17.62 -0.89
C LEU A 199 10.01 -18.13 -0.10
N ALA A 200 9.97 -19.35 0.43
CA ALA A 200 11.12 -19.96 1.10
C ALA A 200 12.27 -20.16 0.11
N ASP A 201 11.98 -20.69 -1.09
CA ASP A 201 12.97 -20.85 -2.15
C ASP A 201 13.52 -19.50 -2.62
N PHE A 202 12.66 -18.50 -2.81
CA PHE A 202 13.08 -17.15 -3.17
C PHE A 202 13.99 -16.54 -2.10
N HIS A 203 13.60 -16.61 -0.83
CA HIS A 203 14.41 -16.08 0.26
C HIS A 203 15.72 -16.84 0.40
N ALA A 204 15.74 -18.17 0.25
CA ALA A 204 16.96 -18.97 0.30
C ALA A 204 17.99 -18.58 -0.77
N ASN A 205 17.53 -18.17 -1.96
CA ASN A 205 18.39 -17.93 -3.13
C ASN A 205 18.65 -16.44 -3.44
N THR A 206 17.90 -15.51 -2.85
CA THR A 206 18.17 -14.08 -3.06
C THR A 206 19.43 -13.62 -2.32
N ARG A 207 19.97 -12.47 -2.74
CA ARG A 207 21.23 -11.92 -2.22
C ARG A 207 21.14 -11.63 -0.71
N VAL A 208 22.12 -12.15 0.04
CA VAL A 208 22.40 -11.80 1.44
C VAL A 208 23.10 -10.45 1.51
N LEU A 209 22.73 -9.63 2.49
CA LEU A 209 23.19 -8.26 2.66
C LEU A 209 23.64 -8.02 4.09
N ASN A 210 24.72 -7.25 4.25
CA ASN A 210 25.28 -6.87 5.55
C ASN A 210 25.24 -5.35 5.73
N PRO A 211 24.04 -4.73 5.86
CA PRO A 211 23.93 -3.30 6.04
C PRO A 211 24.40 -2.87 7.43
N VAL A 212 24.77 -1.60 7.56
CA VAL A 212 25.00 -1.00 8.88
C VAL A 212 23.66 -0.75 9.56
N LEU A 213 23.43 -1.42 10.70
CA LEU A 213 22.22 -1.25 11.49
C LEU A 213 22.12 0.20 12.02
N SER A 214 20.94 0.79 11.91
CA SER A 214 20.69 2.16 12.36
C SER A 214 19.39 2.25 13.13
N LEU A 215 19.48 2.14 14.46
CA LEU A 215 18.33 2.34 15.35
C LEU A 215 17.68 3.70 15.15
N LYS A 216 18.47 4.72 14.84
CA LYS A 216 17.96 6.06 14.53
C LYS A 216 17.01 6.04 13.32
N ASN A 217 17.38 5.33 12.26
CA ASN A 217 16.53 5.21 11.08
C ASN A 217 15.29 4.36 11.37
N MET A 218 15.45 3.21 12.03
CA MET A 218 14.32 2.34 12.38
C MET A 218 13.29 3.05 13.25
N ARG A 219 13.74 3.77 14.30
CA ARG A 219 12.86 4.60 15.14
C ARG A 219 12.19 5.70 14.34
N ARG A 220 12.93 6.40 13.47
CA ARG A 220 12.36 7.44 12.60
C ARG A 220 11.25 6.87 11.71
N ASP A 221 11.49 5.70 11.11
CA ASP A 221 10.59 5.08 10.14
C ASP A 221 9.36 4.45 10.82
N PHE A 222 9.44 4.09 12.11
CA PHE A 222 8.28 3.71 12.91
C PHE A 222 7.51 4.95 13.40
N ASN A 223 8.22 5.98 13.88
CA ASN A 223 7.65 7.16 14.55
C ASN A 223 7.00 8.17 13.60
N ASP A 224 7.27 8.09 12.29
CA ASP A 224 6.67 8.93 11.26
C ASP A 224 5.13 8.82 11.20
N ILE A 225 4.53 7.73 11.69
CA ILE A 225 3.09 7.54 11.82
C ILE A 225 2.42 8.64 12.67
N ARG A 226 3.16 9.33 13.55
CA ARG A 226 2.60 10.50 14.28
C ARG A 226 2.03 11.56 13.33
N GLN A 227 2.57 11.66 12.11
CA GLN A 227 2.14 12.65 11.11
C GLN A 227 0.70 12.42 10.62
N ILE A 228 0.16 11.20 10.72
CA ILE A 228 -1.21 10.89 10.25
C ILE A 228 -2.29 11.17 11.30
N ILE A 229 -1.90 11.38 12.57
CA ILE A 229 -2.84 11.58 13.70
C ILE A 229 -3.84 12.73 13.44
N PRO A 230 -3.41 13.94 13.01
CA PRO A 230 -4.36 15.03 12.78
C PRO A 230 -5.42 14.71 11.72
N PHE A 231 -5.04 13.94 10.69
CA PHE A 231 -5.94 13.53 9.63
C PHE A 231 -6.94 12.48 10.12
N LEU A 232 -6.48 11.45 10.85
CA LEU A 232 -7.38 10.48 11.49
C LEU A 232 -8.41 11.17 12.39
N GLN A 233 -7.97 12.19 13.15
CA GLN A 233 -8.87 12.99 13.99
C GLN A 233 -9.90 13.77 13.18
N SER A 234 -9.56 14.29 12.00
CA SER A 234 -10.51 14.97 11.12
C SER A 234 -11.60 14.04 10.56
N PHE A 235 -11.33 12.73 10.50
CA PHE A 235 -12.29 11.68 10.13
C PHE A 235 -12.96 11.02 11.35
N GLY A 236 -12.88 11.65 12.54
CA GLY A 236 -13.56 11.16 13.75
C GLY A 236 -12.84 10.05 14.52
N GLN A 237 -11.66 9.61 14.07
CA GLN A 237 -10.92 8.50 14.69
C GLN A 237 -9.93 8.98 15.77
N LYS A 238 -10.42 9.77 16.73
CA LYS A 238 -9.58 10.40 17.76
C LYS A 238 -8.97 9.39 18.75
N SER A 239 -9.67 8.30 19.02
CA SER A 239 -9.24 7.24 19.95
C SER A 239 -7.96 6.54 19.49
N LEU A 240 -7.70 6.47 18.19
CA LEU A 240 -6.53 5.79 17.62
C LEU A 240 -5.19 6.40 18.04
N LYS A 241 -5.19 7.67 18.48
CA LYS A 241 -3.98 8.35 18.96
C LYS A 241 -3.31 7.58 20.11
N SER A 242 -4.08 7.07 21.07
CA SER A 242 -3.51 6.37 22.23
C SER A 242 -2.83 5.05 21.84
N ILE A 243 -3.41 4.33 20.88
CA ILE A 243 -2.83 3.10 20.33
C ILE A 243 -1.51 3.42 19.63
N ILE A 244 -1.49 4.46 18.79
CA ILE A 244 -0.26 4.90 18.12
C ILE A 244 0.81 5.21 19.17
N GLU A 245 0.56 6.08 20.14
CA GLU A 245 1.60 6.45 21.12
C GLU A 245 2.11 5.26 21.95
N ARG A 246 1.24 4.30 22.30
CA ARG A 246 1.66 3.03 22.93
C ARG A 246 2.59 2.21 22.02
N ALA A 247 2.24 2.10 20.74
CA ALA A 247 3.07 1.37 19.77
C ALA A 247 4.44 2.04 19.57
N LEU A 248 4.50 3.37 19.60
CA LEU A 248 5.77 4.09 19.52
C LEU A 248 6.65 3.81 20.73
N SER A 249 6.09 3.86 21.94
CA SER A 249 6.82 3.53 23.16
C SER A 249 7.35 2.09 23.15
N LEU A 250 6.51 1.13 22.77
CA LEU A 250 6.91 -0.27 22.67
C LEU A 250 8.00 -0.45 21.59
N SER A 251 7.86 0.17 20.42
CA SER A 251 8.89 0.08 19.39
C SER A 251 10.22 0.67 19.83
N ASP A 252 10.20 1.83 20.50
CA ASP A 252 11.41 2.47 21.00
C ASP A 252 12.13 1.60 22.06
N GLN A 253 11.36 0.92 22.92
CA GLN A 253 11.89 -0.03 23.91
C GLN A 253 12.42 -1.29 23.24
N PHE A 254 11.61 -1.94 22.40
CA PHE A 254 11.93 -3.20 21.71
C PHE A 254 13.23 -3.09 20.91
N LEU A 255 13.37 -2.01 20.13
CA LEU A 255 14.59 -1.75 19.34
C LEU A 255 15.84 -1.52 20.21
N SER A 256 15.69 -1.03 21.44
CA SER A 256 16.82 -0.85 22.37
C SER A 256 17.24 -2.20 22.96
N GLU A 257 16.28 -3.00 23.38
CA GLU A 257 16.49 -4.28 24.07
C GLU A 257 16.97 -5.38 23.12
N HIS A 258 16.54 -5.35 21.86
CA HIS A 258 16.82 -6.39 20.87
C HIS A 258 17.85 -5.95 19.81
N PHE A 259 18.69 -4.94 20.11
CA PHE A 259 19.72 -4.47 19.18
C PHE A 259 20.67 -5.61 18.75
N ASP A 260 21.19 -6.36 19.72
CA ASP A 260 22.12 -7.48 19.46
C ASP A 260 21.45 -8.60 18.64
N LEU A 261 20.13 -8.81 18.81
CA LEU A 261 19.39 -9.76 17.98
C LEU A 261 19.33 -9.29 16.53
N LEU A 262 19.07 -8.01 16.30
CA LEU A 262 19.03 -7.44 14.94
C LEU A 262 20.40 -7.50 14.26
N GLU A 263 21.49 -7.21 14.99
CA GLU A 263 22.86 -7.36 14.46
C GLU A 263 23.19 -8.81 14.12
N ARG A 264 22.90 -9.74 15.05
CA ARG A 264 23.13 -11.17 14.82
C ARG A 264 22.40 -11.68 13.58
N ARG A 265 21.16 -11.23 13.35
CA ARG A 265 20.39 -11.63 12.16
C ARG A 265 20.97 -11.09 10.86
N ILE A 266 21.63 -9.93 10.89
CA ILE A 266 22.43 -9.45 9.76
C ILE A 266 23.60 -10.41 9.52
N ASP A 267 24.36 -10.73 10.57
CA ASP A 267 25.55 -11.60 10.48
C ASP A 267 25.21 -13.04 10.05
N GLU A 268 24.04 -13.55 10.45
CA GLU A 268 23.51 -14.87 10.06
C GLU A 268 22.90 -14.88 8.65
N GLY A 269 22.85 -13.72 7.97
CA GLY A 269 22.40 -13.62 6.57
C GLY A 269 20.88 -13.64 6.38
N PHE A 270 20.12 -13.21 7.39
CA PHE A 270 18.67 -13.06 7.30
C PHE A 270 18.22 -11.73 6.68
N VAL A 271 19.11 -10.74 6.56
CA VAL A 271 18.82 -9.53 5.79
C VAL A 271 19.11 -9.77 4.32
N ARG A 272 18.06 -9.65 3.50
CA ARG A 272 18.05 -10.12 2.12
C ARG A 272 17.37 -9.14 1.19
N ASP A 273 17.70 -9.22 -0.09
CA ASP A 273 17.04 -8.45 -1.14
C ASP A 273 15.66 -9.06 -1.49
N GLY A 274 14.68 -8.86 -0.61
CA GLY A 274 13.35 -9.50 -0.62
C GLY A 274 12.34 -8.87 -1.59
N HIS A 275 11.07 -8.83 -1.17
CA HIS A 275 9.94 -8.24 -1.89
C HIS A 275 9.60 -6.81 -1.39
N GLY A 276 9.55 -6.61 -0.07
CA GLY A 276 9.37 -5.30 0.57
C GLY A 276 7.92 -4.82 0.72
N ASP A 277 7.01 -5.30 -0.13
CA ASP A 277 5.57 -5.00 -0.10
C ASP A 277 4.69 -6.27 -0.26
N LEU A 278 5.04 -7.34 0.47
CA LEU A 278 4.46 -8.67 0.32
C LEU A 278 3.09 -8.78 1.03
N HIS A 279 2.05 -8.23 0.43
CA HIS A 279 0.68 -8.31 0.95
C HIS A 279 -0.26 -9.04 -0.03
N THR A 280 -1.47 -9.35 0.42
CA THR A 280 -2.41 -10.23 -0.32
C THR A 280 -2.81 -9.68 -1.68
N GLY A 281 -2.93 -8.36 -1.80
CA GLY A 281 -3.13 -7.68 -3.10
C GLY A 281 -1.98 -7.83 -4.11
N ASN A 282 -0.79 -8.29 -3.70
CA ASN A 282 0.39 -8.43 -4.57
C ASN A 282 0.67 -9.90 -4.92
N ILE A 283 -0.35 -10.76 -4.80
CA ILE A 283 -0.24 -12.21 -4.99
C ILE A 283 -1.42 -12.70 -5.84
N PHE A 284 -1.13 -13.50 -6.87
CA PHE A 284 -2.12 -14.32 -7.57
C PHE A 284 -1.94 -15.80 -7.22
N LEU A 285 -3.03 -16.46 -6.81
CA LEU A 285 -3.04 -17.87 -6.43
C LEU A 285 -3.26 -18.79 -7.65
N TYR A 286 -2.25 -18.85 -8.51
CA TYR A 286 -2.12 -19.88 -9.54
C TYR A 286 -1.36 -21.09 -9.00
N ALA A 287 -1.17 -22.10 -9.85
CA ALA A 287 -0.24 -23.20 -9.61
C ALA A 287 0.89 -23.13 -10.66
N PRO A 288 2.09 -22.61 -10.32
CA PRO A 288 2.49 -22.05 -9.02
C PRO A 288 1.94 -20.62 -8.78
N PRO A 289 1.93 -20.12 -7.53
CA PRO A 289 1.56 -18.74 -7.21
C PRO A 289 2.47 -17.72 -7.90
N VAL A 290 1.93 -16.54 -8.20
CA VAL A 290 2.67 -15.43 -8.83
C VAL A 290 2.67 -14.24 -7.90
N VAL A 291 3.86 -13.82 -7.44
CA VAL A 291 4.06 -12.68 -6.54
C VAL A 291 4.66 -11.52 -7.32
N PHE A 292 4.03 -10.34 -7.26
CA PHE A 292 4.35 -9.22 -8.14
C PHE A 292 4.34 -7.87 -7.40
N ASP A 293 4.80 -6.82 -8.08
CA ASP A 293 4.89 -5.44 -7.56
C ASP A 293 5.82 -5.27 -6.33
N CYS A 294 6.94 -5.99 -6.32
CA CYS A 294 8.01 -5.75 -5.36
C CYS A 294 8.58 -4.33 -5.49
N VAL A 295 9.03 -3.76 -4.37
CA VAL A 295 9.45 -2.34 -4.32
C VAL A 295 10.67 -2.10 -5.21
N GLU A 296 10.51 -1.38 -6.31
CA GLU A 296 11.56 -1.14 -7.31
C GLU A 296 12.33 0.16 -7.08
N PHE A 297 11.81 1.04 -6.23
CA PHE A 297 12.26 2.44 -6.18
C PHE A 297 13.12 2.80 -4.97
N ASN A 298 13.06 2.01 -3.90
CA ASN A 298 13.88 2.21 -2.72
C ASN A 298 14.37 0.86 -2.22
N ASP A 299 15.69 0.67 -2.26
CA ASP A 299 16.31 -0.58 -1.84
C ASP A 299 16.14 -0.82 -0.34
N GLU A 300 16.17 0.21 0.51
CA GLU A 300 15.99 0.06 1.97
C GLU A 300 14.61 -0.53 2.35
N LEU A 301 13.60 -0.38 1.50
CA LEU A 301 12.26 -0.94 1.74
C LEU A 301 12.16 -2.43 1.37
N ARG A 302 13.08 -2.92 0.54
CA ARG A 302 13.11 -4.30 0.02
C ARG A 302 14.27 -5.12 0.59
N GLN A 303 15.35 -4.47 0.96
CA GLN A 303 16.56 -5.02 1.57
C GLN A 303 16.38 -5.08 3.09
N ILE A 304 15.64 -6.09 3.53
CA ILE A 304 15.12 -6.20 4.89
C ILE A 304 15.32 -7.61 5.41
N ASP A 305 15.11 -7.79 6.71
CA ASP A 305 15.02 -9.12 7.31
C ASP A 305 13.89 -9.94 6.65
N VAL A 306 14.16 -11.20 6.31
CA VAL A 306 13.15 -12.11 5.73
C VAL A 306 11.91 -12.27 6.61
N LEU A 307 12.05 -12.19 7.94
CA LEU A 307 10.90 -12.19 8.85
C LEU A 307 10.06 -10.94 8.69
N ASN A 308 10.67 -9.80 8.41
CA ASN A 308 9.94 -8.55 8.13
C ASN A 308 9.20 -8.61 6.79
N ASP A 309 9.74 -9.35 5.80
CA ASP A 309 9.06 -9.53 4.52
C ASP A 309 7.82 -10.41 4.68
N ILE A 310 7.95 -11.61 5.26
CA ILE A 310 6.82 -12.53 5.46
C ILE A 310 5.84 -12.05 6.53
N ALA A 311 6.28 -11.26 7.52
CA ALA A 311 5.39 -10.64 8.51
C ALA A 311 4.36 -9.73 7.84
N TYR A 312 4.67 -9.15 6.68
CA TYR A 312 3.71 -8.33 5.95
C TYR A 312 2.52 -9.17 5.50
N LEU A 313 2.76 -10.32 4.87
CA LEU A 313 1.69 -11.22 4.44
C LEU A 313 0.88 -11.74 5.63
N CYS A 314 1.56 -12.21 6.68
CA CYS A 314 0.88 -12.70 7.87
C CYS A 314 0.05 -11.60 8.55
N MET A 315 0.56 -10.38 8.63
CA MET A 315 -0.19 -9.24 9.18
C MET A 315 -1.42 -8.90 8.31
N ASP A 316 -1.28 -8.97 6.99
CA ASP A 316 -2.40 -8.65 6.09
C ASP A 316 -3.48 -9.75 6.05
N LEU A 317 -3.10 -11.00 6.35
CA LEU A 317 -4.02 -12.12 6.62
C LEU A 317 -4.77 -11.92 7.95
N ASP A 318 -4.06 -11.58 9.03
CA ASP A 318 -4.69 -11.24 10.31
C ASP A 318 -5.68 -10.08 10.17
N ALA A 319 -5.32 -9.03 9.42
CA ALA A 319 -6.18 -7.87 9.16
C ALA A 319 -7.49 -8.23 8.45
N GLN A 320 -7.52 -9.36 7.74
CA GLN A 320 -8.68 -9.91 7.05
C GLN A 320 -9.40 -11.00 7.86
N GLY A 321 -8.95 -11.27 9.09
CA GLY A 321 -9.55 -12.26 9.98
C GLY A 321 -9.10 -13.70 9.72
N HIS A 322 -8.00 -13.89 9.00
CA HIS A 322 -7.49 -15.21 8.57
C HIS A 322 -6.18 -15.61 9.27
N SER A 323 -6.15 -15.50 10.60
CA SER A 323 -4.95 -15.79 11.41
C SER A 323 -4.55 -17.28 11.36
N GLU A 324 -5.52 -18.16 11.13
CA GLU A 324 -5.32 -19.58 10.91
C GLU A 324 -4.52 -19.84 9.62
N LEU A 325 -4.88 -19.17 8.52
CA LEU A 325 -4.14 -19.26 7.26
C LEU A 325 -2.75 -18.65 7.36
N ALA A 326 -2.60 -17.55 8.12
CA ALA A 326 -1.29 -16.97 8.42
C ALA A 326 -0.40 -17.96 9.18
N SER A 327 -0.98 -18.73 10.12
CA SER A 327 -0.28 -19.76 10.89
C SER A 327 0.15 -20.94 10.01
N VAL A 328 -0.74 -21.43 9.14
CA VAL A 328 -0.43 -22.49 8.17
C VAL A 328 0.71 -22.07 7.24
N PHE A 329 0.63 -20.86 6.68
CA PHE A 329 1.68 -20.29 5.85
C PHE A 329 3.02 -20.21 6.59
N LEU A 330 3.03 -19.62 7.80
CA LEU A 330 4.25 -19.41 8.57
C LEU A 330 4.91 -20.73 8.95
N GLN A 331 4.12 -21.70 9.44
CA GLN A 331 4.64 -23.02 9.81
C GLN A 331 5.29 -23.73 8.61
N HIS A 332 4.62 -23.71 7.45
CA HIS A 332 5.18 -24.33 6.26
C HIS A 332 6.43 -23.60 5.76
N TYR A 333 6.41 -22.27 5.74
CA TYR A 333 7.56 -21.45 5.36
C TYR A 333 8.77 -21.77 6.26
N LEU A 334 8.58 -21.77 7.59
CA LEU A 334 9.66 -22.04 8.55
C LEU A 334 10.19 -23.48 8.47
N SER A 335 9.37 -24.43 8.02
CA SER A 335 9.82 -25.82 7.78
C SER A 335 10.82 -25.92 6.62
N LYS A 336 10.73 -25.00 5.64
CA LYS A 336 11.60 -24.94 4.46
C LYS A 336 12.77 -23.98 4.66
N PHE A 337 12.52 -22.87 5.36
CA PHE A 337 13.50 -21.84 5.66
C PHE A 337 13.44 -21.48 7.16
N PRO A 338 14.21 -22.19 8.01
CA PRO A 338 14.20 -21.98 9.46
C PRO A 338 14.75 -20.61 9.87
N ALA A 339 13.88 -19.61 9.97
CA ALA A 339 14.23 -18.23 10.31
C ALA A 339 13.88 -17.83 11.75
N ILE A 340 13.23 -18.71 12.51
CA ILE A 340 12.89 -18.52 13.93
C ILE A 340 13.35 -19.77 14.68
N GLY A 341 14.33 -19.61 15.58
CA GLY A 341 14.83 -20.68 16.45
C GLY A 341 14.70 -20.36 17.94
N SER A 342 14.37 -19.13 18.31
CA SER A 342 14.32 -18.65 19.69
C SER A 342 13.05 -17.87 20.02
N HIS A 343 12.76 -17.74 21.32
CA HIS A 343 11.65 -16.90 21.78
C HIS A 343 11.82 -15.43 21.35
N ALA A 344 13.04 -14.91 21.39
CA ALA A 344 13.35 -13.54 20.98
C ALA A 344 13.07 -13.30 19.49
N GLU A 345 13.32 -14.28 18.62
CA GLU A 345 12.96 -14.19 17.19
C GLU A 345 11.47 -14.30 16.95
N HIS A 346 10.75 -15.06 17.77
CA HIS A 346 9.28 -15.05 17.75
C HIS A 346 8.73 -13.66 18.14
N GLN A 347 9.27 -13.05 19.19
CA GLN A 347 8.94 -11.67 19.57
C GLN A 347 9.29 -10.68 18.46
N LEU A 348 10.44 -10.85 17.79
CA LEU A 348 10.82 -10.05 16.62
C LEU A 348 9.81 -10.19 15.46
N PHE A 349 9.31 -11.40 15.22
CA PHE A 349 8.30 -11.62 14.19
C PHE A 349 6.99 -10.86 14.50
N VAL A 350 6.52 -10.91 15.75
CA VAL A 350 5.35 -10.12 16.20
C VAL A 350 5.64 -8.60 16.09
N TYR A 351 6.86 -8.17 16.40
CA TYR A 351 7.29 -6.77 16.23
C TYR A 351 7.21 -6.34 14.75
N TYR A 352 7.65 -7.21 13.83
CA TYR A 352 7.53 -6.92 12.41
C TYR A 352 6.08 -6.88 11.94
N LYS A 353 5.17 -7.73 12.45
CA LYS A 353 3.74 -7.61 12.15
C LYS A 353 3.17 -6.26 12.64
N LEU A 354 3.54 -5.82 13.84
CA LEU A 354 3.23 -4.49 14.36
C LEU A 354 3.76 -3.36 13.45
N TYR A 355 5.02 -3.46 13.02
CA TYR A 355 5.62 -2.50 12.09
C TYR A 355 4.90 -2.48 10.74
N ARG A 356 4.50 -3.62 10.19
CA ARG A 356 3.79 -3.69 8.91
C ARG A 356 2.37 -3.14 9.00
N ALA A 357 1.66 -3.37 10.10
CA ALA A 357 0.38 -2.72 10.35
C ALA A 357 0.52 -1.18 10.42
N ASN A 358 1.57 -0.68 11.07
CA ASN A 358 1.93 0.74 11.06
C ASN A 358 2.17 1.25 9.62
N VAL A 359 2.98 0.54 8.82
CA VAL A 359 3.23 0.91 7.41
C VAL A 359 1.94 0.95 6.59
N ARG A 360 1.04 -0.04 6.73
CA ARG A 360 -0.25 -0.04 6.02
C ARG A 360 -1.14 1.14 6.38
N ALA A 361 -1.23 1.48 7.67
CA ALA A 361 -1.96 2.66 8.11
C ALA A 361 -1.41 3.95 7.46
N LYS A 362 -0.07 4.09 7.39
CA LYS A 362 0.56 5.25 6.73
C LYS A 362 0.27 5.31 5.24
N VAL A 363 0.40 4.20 4.52
CA VAL A 363 0.15 4.13 3.06
C VAL A 363 -1.30 4.50 2.73
N LEU A 364 -2.27 3.97 3.49
CA LEU A 364 -3.68 4.33 3.34
C LEU A 364 -3.94 5.81 3.59
N MET A 365 -3.29 6.39 4.60
CA MET A 365 -3.43 7.81 4.88
C MET A 365 -2.75 8.71 3.84
N LEU A 366 -1.66 8.27 3.22
CA LEU A 366 -1.07 8.97 2.08
C LEU A 366 -2.07 9.01 0.90
N ARG A 367 -2.75 7.88 0.63
CA ARG A 367 -3.82 7.84 -0.39
C ARG A 367 -4.98 8.77 -0.02
N ALA A 368 -5.39 8.78 1.25
CA ALA A 368 -6.45 9.66 1.74
C ALA A 368 -6.13 11.15 1.56
N MET A 369 -4.87 11.54 1.75
CA MET A 369 -4.41 12.92 1.57
C MET A 369 -4.23 13.32 0.10
N GLY A 370 -3.99 12.34 -0.77
CA GLY A 370 -3.77 12.55 -2.21
C GLY A 370 -5.05 12.59 -3.05
N THR A 371 -6.18 12.10 -2.53
CA THR A 371 -7.45 12.13 -3.25
C THR A 371 -8.17 13.48 -3.11
N GLY A 372 -8.91 13.86 -4.16
CA GLY A 372 -9.83 15.01 -4.14
C GLY A 372 -11.22 14.67 -3.62
N SER A 373 -11.53 13.39 -3.37
CA SER A 373 -12.84 12.93 -2.86
C SER A 373 -12.80 12.72 -1.35
N TYR A 374 -13.77 13.32 -0.65
CA TYR A 374 -13.94 13.10 0.79
C TYR A 374 -14.33 11.66 1.10
N GLU A 375 -15.17 11.04 0.27
CA GLU A 375 -15.63 9.68 0.41
C GLU A 375 -14.46 8.69 0.32
N GLU A 376 -13.61 8.83 -0.70
CA GLU A 376 -12.41 8.02 -0.84
C GLU A 376 -11.43 8.25 0.32
N ALA A 377 -11.24 9.49 0.74
CA ALA A 377 -10.36 9.82 1.85
C ALA A 377 -10.86 9.21 3.16
N ASN A 378 -12.17 9.28 3.40
CA ASN A 378 -12.80 8.69 4.58
C ASN A 378 -12.71 7.16 4.54
N ALA A 379 -12.95 6.52 3.39
CA ALA A 379 -12.78 5.07 3.24
C ALA A 379 -11.34 4.62 3.55
N CYS A 380 -10.34 5.32 3.02
CA CYS A 380 -8.94 5.07 3.32
C CYS A 380 -8.63 5.27 4.81
N ALA A 381 -9.18 6.32 5.44
CA ALA A 381 -9.01 6.56 6.87
C ALA A 381 -9.62 5.43 7.71
N MET A 382 -10.83 4.96 7.39
CA MET A 382 -11.46 3.84 8.10
C MET A 382 -10.66 2.54 7.95
N GLN A 383 -10.10 2.28 6.76
CA GLN A 383 -9.20 1.14 6.56
C GLN A 383 -7.90 1.30 7.38
N ALA A 384 -7.31 2.50 7.44
CA ALA A 384 -6.14 2.75 8.27
C ALA A 384 -6.43 2.49 9.75
N GLY A 385 -7.64 2.81 10.21
CA GLY A 385 -8.12 2.49 11.55
C GLY A 385 -8.11 1.01 11.88
N LYS A 386 -8.51 0.15 10.92
CA LYS A 386 -8.43 -1.32 11.09
C LYS A 386 -7.01 -1.79 11.37
N TYR A 387 -6.03 -1.31 10.61
CA TYR A 387 -4.62 -1.67 10.85
C TYR A 387 -4.10 -1.10 12.17
N ILE A 388 -4.55 0.07 12.62
CA ILE A 388 -4.17 0.59 13.94
C ILE A 388 -4.80 -0.23 15.07
N HIS A 389 -6.03 -0.72 14.91
CA HIS A 389 -6.60 -1.68 15.87
C HIS A 389 -5.81 -2.99 15.88
N LEU A 390 -5.38 -3.49 14.72
CA LEU A 390 -4.51 -4.65 14.66
C LEU A 390 -3.16 -4.43 15.35
N MET A 391 -2.60 -3.21 15.27
CA MET A 391 -1.42 -2.84 16.09
C MET A 391 -1.71 -3.04 17.58
N GLN A 392 -2.91 -2.69 18.07
CA GLN A 392 -3.28 -2.90 19.46
C GLN A 392 -3.26 -4.38 19.85
N GLU A 393 -3.77 -5.27 18.99
CA GLU A 393 -3.75 -6.72 19.23
C GLU A 393 -2.32 -7.24 19.37
N TYR A 394 -1.38 -6.80 18.51
CA TYR A 394 0.03 -7.18 18.65
C TYR A 394 0.67 -6.62 19.93
N LEU A 395 0.32 -5.40 20.35
CA LEU A 395 0.79 -4.85 21.62
C LEU A 395 0.32 -5.69 22.82
N GLU A 396 -0.88 -6.25 22.75
CA GLU A 396 -1.41 -7.13 23.79
C GLU A 396 -0.69 -8.49 23.78
N GLN A 397 -0.39 -9.04 22.59
CA GLN A 397 0.42 -10.25 22.46
C GLN A 397 1.82 -10.11 23.08
N PHE A 398 2.46 -8.95 22.96
CA PHE A 398 3.74 -8.68 23.64
C PHE A 398 3.64 -8.82 25.16
N ASN A 399 2.57 -8.28 25.76
CA ASN A 399 2.36 -8.37 27.21
C ASN A 399 2.18 -9.83 27.66
N HIS A 400 1.51 -10.66 26.84
CA HIS A 400 1.35 -12.08 27.13
C HIS A 400 2.65 -12.87 26.98
N LEU A 401 3.45 -12.59 25.94
CA LEU A 401 4.75 -13.25 25.74
C LEU A 401 5.75 -12.94 26.86
N HIS A 402 5.73 -11.72 27.41
CA HIS A 402 6.53 -11.37 28.59
C HIS A 402 6.10 -12.11 29.85
N LEU A 403 4.80 -12.38 30.03
CA LEU A 403 4.28 -13.09 31.21
C LEU A 403 4.53 -14.61 31.19
N VAL A 404 4.68 -15.22 30.01
CA VAL A 404 4.99 -16.66 29.87
C VAL A 404 6.50 -16.95 30.01
N SER A 405 7.33 -15.91 29.96
CA SER A 405 8.80 -16.01 30.08
C SER A 405 9.33 -15.74 31.50
N LEU A 406 8.44 -15.40 32.44
CA LEU A 406 8.69 -15.25 33.87
C LEU A 406 8.10 -16.45 34.61
#